data_AF-E8KFK9-F1
#
_entry.id   AF-E8KFK9-F1
#
_cell.length_a   1.000
_cell.length_b   1.000
_cell.length_c   1.000
_cell.angle_alpha   90.00
_cell.angle_beta   90.00
_cell.angle_gamma   90.00
#
_symmetry.space_group_name_H-M   'P 1'
#
loop_
_entity.id
_entity.type
_entity.pdbx_description
1 polymer ?
#
loop_
_entity_poly.entity_id
_entity_poly.type
_entity_poly.pdbx_seq_one_letter_code
_entity_poly.pdbx_strand_id
1 'polypeptide(L)'
;MITEDIDVSWKIQTSGYDIFYEPRALCWVLVPETIKGLFNQRLRWAQGGAETMMKYFPKIWHLKNRRLWPMFAEYIITAIWAISLVSAMIASVYQFAADGNVSFINWASLKPSMAILFIAFFAQLSISLYIDNRYERGVVKYAFSCIWYPW
;
A
#
# COMPACT_ATOMS: atom_id res chain seq x y z
N MET A 1 -4.61 -6.56 18.94
CA MET A 1 -4.41 -6.05 17.56
C MET A 1 -2.95 -5.70 17.45
N ILE A 2 -2.25 -6.13 16.40
CA ILE A 2 -0.79 -5.94 16.30
C ILE A 2 -0.40 -4.48 15.97
N THR A 3 -1.31 -3.72 15.38
CA THR A 3 -1.18 -2.28 15.07
C THR A 3 -2.23 -1.50 15.84
N GLU A 4 -1.85 -0.93 16.98
CA GLU A 4 -2.77 -0.18 17.86
C GLU A 4 -3.11 1.22 17.33
N ASP A 5 -2.19 1.83 16.59
CA ASP A 5 -2.31 3.16 15.99
C ASP A 5 -3.48 3.26 14.99
N ILE A 6 -3.57 2.30 14.08
CA ILE A 6 -4.67 2.21 13.12
C ILE A 6 -5.98 1.84 13.83
N ASP A 7 -5.96 0.99 14.87
CA ASP A 7 -7.16 0.67 15.67
C ASP A 7 -7.78 1.93 16.27
N VAL A 8 -6.94 2.74 16.92
CA VAL A 8 -7.36 3.99 17.57
C VAL A 8 -7.90 4.96 16.52
N SER A 9 -7.24 5.09 15.38
CA SER A 9 -7.68 5.95 14.28
C SER A 9 -9.08 5.56 13.77
N TRP A 10 -9.31 4.26 13.54
CA TRP A 10 -10.60 3.73 13.11
C TRP A 10 -11.67 3.88 14.19
N LYS A 11 -11.31 3.69 15.46
CA LYS A 11 -12.24 3.91 16.59
C LYS A 11 -12.71 5.37 16.64
N ILE A 12 -11.79 6.32 16.52
CA ILE A 12 -12.08 7.75 16.52
C ILE A 12 -12.98 8.13 15.34
N GLN A 13 -12.64 7.68 14.13
CA GLN A 13 -13.42 8.01 12.93
C GLN A 13 -14.82 7.36 12.95
N THR A 14 -14.95 6.11 13.41
CA THR A 14 -16.26 5.45 13.53
C THR A 14 -17.13 6.03 14.65
N SER A 15 -16.53 6.69 15.65
CA SER A 15 -17.25 7.51 16.63
C SER A 15 -17.77 8.84 16.05
N GLY A 16 -17.32 9.23 14.84
CA GLY A 16 -17.75 10.44 14.15
C GLY A 16 -16.82 11.64 14.33
N TYR A 17 -15.64 11.44 14.88
CA TYR A 17 -14.60 12.47 14.96
C TYR A 17 -13.78 12.50 13.67
N ASP A 18 -13.24 13.68 13.36
CA ASP A 18 -12.39 13.88 12.19
C ASP A 18 -10.91 13.77 12.57
N ILE A 19 -10.12 13.16 11.68
CA ILE A 19 -8.66 13.09 11.78
C ILE A 19 -8.09 13.87 10.59
N PHE A 20 -7.25 14.85 10.88
CA PHE A 20 -6.60 15.68 9.88
C PHE A 20 -5.10 15.40 9.83
N TYR A 21 -4.56 15.43 8.62
CA TYR A 21 -3.13 15.34 8.38
C TYR A 21 -2.49 16.72 8.59
N GLU A 22 -1.53 16.83 9.51
CA GLU A 22 -0.76 18.04 9.75
C GLU A 22 0.65 17.88 9.18
N PRO A 23 0.97 18.50 8.03
CA PRO A 23 2.26 18.31 7.35
C PRO A 23 3.45 18.91 8.11
N ARG A 24 3.22 19.78 9.10
CA ARG A 24 4.30 20.36 9.94
C ARG A 24 4.57 19.57 11.21
N ALA A 25 3.80 18.51 11.49
CA ALA A 25 4.02 17.64 12.64
C ALA A 25 5.17 16.66 12.36
N LEU A 26 6.39 17.19 12.26
CA LEU A 26 7.59 16.42 11.93
C LEU A 26 8.05 15.58 13.13
N CYS A 27 8.34 14.31 12.90
CA CYS A 27 8.91 13.40 13.90
C CYS A 27 10.04 12.57 13.31
N TRP A 28 11.01 12.22 14.16
CA TRP A 28 12.09 11.31 13.79
C TRP A 28 11.63 9.87 14.01
N VAL A 29 11.80 9.03 13.00
CA VAL A 29 11.44 7.61 13.05
C VAL A 29 12.70 6.78 12.89
N LEU A 30 12.89 5.80 13.78
CA LEU A 30 13.95 4.81 13.66
C LEU A 30 13.51 3.69 12.71
N VAL A 31 14.34 3.39 11.72
CA VAL A 31 14.06 2.34 10.74
C VAL A 31 14.94 1.12 11.01
N PRO A 32 14.45 -0.12 10.80
CA PRO A 32 15.30 -1.30 10.82
C PRO A 32 16.48 -1.20 9.83
N GLU A 33 17.69 -1.41 10.32
CA GLU A 33 18.93 -1.45 9.52
C GLU A 33 19.10 -2.76 8.71
N THR A 34 18.27 -3.78 9.00
CA THR A 34 18.39 -5.11 8.38
C THR A 34 17.20 -5.43 7.49
N ILE A 35 17.46 -6.13 6.37
CA ILE A 35 16.42 -6.62 5.45
C ILE A 35 15.39 -7.50 6.20
N LYS A 36 15.86 -8.33 7.13
CA LYS A 36 14.99 -9.15 7.98
C LYS A 36 14.08 -8.30 8.88
N GLY A 37 14.63 -7.24 9.46
CA GLY A 37 13.86 -6.27 10.26
C GLY A 37 12.78 -5.57 9.42
N LEU A 38 13.15 -5.12 8.22
CA LEU A 38 12.23 -4.50 7.26
C LEU A 38 11.10 -5.46 6.85
N PHE A 39 11.43 -6.72 6.53
CA PHE A 39 10.42 -7.74 6.19
C PHE A 39 9.44 -7.97 7.34
N ASN A 40 9.95 -8.17 8.56
CA ASN A 40 9.11 -8.36 9.74
C ASN A 40 8.24 -7.13 10.05
N GLN A 41 8.72 -5.92 9.77
CA GLN A 41 7.93 -4.70 9.89
C GLN A 41 6.77 -4.70 8.89
N ARG A 42 7.03 -4.95 7.60
CA ARG A 42 5.99 -4.99 6.56
C ARG A 42 4.98 -6.11 6.80
N LEU A 43 5.43 -7.26 7.30
CA LEU A 43 4.55 -8.37 7.67
C LEU A 43 3.57 -7.96 8.79
N ARG A 44 4.07 -7.29 9.84
CA ARG A 44 3.21 -6.78 10.92
C ARG A 44 2.21 -5.74 10.41
N TRP A 45 2.60 -4.87 9.49
CA TRP A 45 1.69 -3.88 8.89
C TRP A 45 0.58 -4.53 8.07
N ALA A 46 0.92 -5.54 7.26
CA ALA A 46 -0.06 -6.29 6.48
C ALA A 46 -1.06 -7.03 7.41
N GLN A 47 -0.56 -7.69 8.45
CA GLN A 47 -1.39 -8.37 9.45
C GLN A 47 -2.30 -7.38 10.20
N GLY A 48 -1.74 -6.27 10.67
CA GLY A 48 -2.49 -5.24 11.41
C GLY A 48 -3.56 -4.54 10.60
N GLY A 49 -3.28 -4.25 9.33
CA GLY A 49 -4.27 -3.74 8.37
C GLY A 49 -5.42 -4.73 8.19
N ALA A 50 -5.12 -6.02 7.99
CA ALA A 50 -6.14 -7.05 7.84
C ALA A 50 -6.99 -7.23 9.11
N GLU A 51 -6.37 -7.28 10.30
CA GLU A 51 -7.06 -7.38 11.58
C GLU A 51 -8.04 -6.21 11.79
N THR A 52 -7.60 -4.99 11.47
CA THR A 52 -8.41 -3.78 11.62
C THR A 52 -9.59 -3.82 10.67
N MET A 53 -9.34 -4.17 9.41
CA MET A 53 -10.37 -4.25 8.38
C MET A 53 -11.45 -5.28 8.72
N MET A 54 -11.05 -6.45 9.21
CA MET A 54 -12.00 -7.47 9.68
C MET A 54 -12.79 -7.01 10.91
N LYS A 55 -12.14 -6.35 11.88
CA LYS A 55 -12.80 -5.86 13.11
C LYS A 55 -13.85 -4.78 12.83
N TYR A 56 -13.55 -3.84 11.93
CA TYR A 56 -14.44 -2.71 11.63
C TYR A 56 -15.40 -2.98 10.47
N PHE A 57 -15.24 -4.09 9.74
CA PHE A 57 -16.09 -4.46 8.60
C PHE A 57 -17.60 -4.27 8.85
N PRO A 58 -18.20 -4.80 9.94
CA PRO A 58 -19.64 -4.64 10.17
C PRO A 58 -20.04 -3.18 10.43
N LYS A 59 -19.15 -2.40 11.06
CA LYS A 59 -19.40 -1.01 11.44
C LYS A 59 -19.34 -0.04 10.26
N ILE A 60 -18.60 -0.40 9.22
CA ILE A 60 -18.43 0.43 8.01
C ILE A 60 -19.73 0.50 7.21
N TRP A 61 -20.54 -0.56 7.23
CA TRP A 61 -21.77 -0.62 6.43
C TRP A 61 -22.87 0.35 6.92
N HIS A 62 -22.71 0.94 8.10
CA HIS A 62 -23.58 2.02 8.53
C HIS A 62 -23.34 3.30 7.72
N LEU A 63 -24.41 3.90 7.20
CA LEU A 63 -24.35 5.15 6.41
C LEU A 63 -23.64 6.32 7.13
N LYS A 64 -23.65 6.31 8.47
CA LYS A 64 -22.90 7.28 9.30
C LYS A 64 -21.39 7.26 8.98
N ASN A 65 -20.86 6.09 8.61
CA ASN A 65 -19.44 5.85 8.38
C ASN A 65 -19.07 5.82 6.88
N ARG A 66 -19.93 6.35 5.99
CA ARG A 66 -19.70 6.38 4.52
C ARG A 66 -18.36 7.00 4.10
N ARG A 67 -17.79 7.89 4.93
CA ARG A 67 -16.47 8.51 4.71
C ARG A 67 -15.34 7.49 4.64
N LEU A 68 -15.52 6.32 5.28
CA LEU A 68 -14.54 5.24 5.33
C LEU A 68 -14.66 4.26 4.16
N TRP A 69 -15.73 4.34 3.37
CA TRP A 69 -15.96 3.42 2.25
C TRP A 69 -14.87 3.47 1.19
N PRO A 70 -14.37 4.65 0.75
CA PRO A 70 -13.30 4.69 -0.25
C PRO A 70 -12.02 4.02 0.25
N MET A 71 -11.64 4.26 1.51
CA MET A 71 -10.49 3.61 2.13
C MET A 71 -10.68 2.10 2.21
N PHE A 72 -11.89 1.66 2.57
CA PHE A 72 -12.19 0.23 2.67
C PHE A 72 -12.18 -0.46 1.29
N ALA A 73 -12.76 0.18 0.29
CA ALA A 73 -12.80 -0.30 -1.08
C ALA A 73 -11.40 -0.35 -1.71
N GLU A 74 -10.58 0.68 -1.49
CA GLU A 74 -9.19 0.71 -1.95
C GLU A 74 -8.41 -0.49 -1.43
N TYR A 75 -8.49 -0.78 -0.12
CA TYR A 75 -7.83 -1.94 0.46
C TYR A 75 -8.30 -3.28 -0.15
N ILE A 76 -9.61 -3.47 -0.34
CA ILE A 76 -10.13 -4.69 -0.98
C ILE A 76 -9.65 -4.82 -2.42
N ILE A 77 -9.72 -3.73 -3.20
CA ILE A 77 -9.27 -3.71 -4.59
C ILE A 77 -7.78 -4.04 -4.68
N THR A 78 -6.97 -3.43 -3.82
CA THR A 78 -5.52 -3.67 -3.73
C THR A 78 -5.22 -5.12 -3.33
N ALA A 79 -5.96 -5.69 -2.37
CA ALA A 79 -5.82 -7.07 -1.96
C ALA A 79 -6.20 -8.06 -3.07
N ILE A 80 -7.33 -7.83 -3.75
CA ILE A 80 -7.77 -8.64 -4.90
C ILE A 80 -6.71 -8.57 -6.00
N TRP A 81 -6.26 -7.35 -6.34
CA TRP A 81 -5.24 -7.14 -7.36
C TRP A 81 -3.93 -7.90 -7.04
N ALA A 82 -3.47 -7.86 -5.79
CA ALA A 82 -2.27 -8.58 -5.35
C ALA A 82 -2.45 -10.11 -5.46
N ILE A 83 -3.59 -10.65 -5.02
CA ILE A 83 -3.90 -12.09 -5.12
C ILE A 83 -4.00 -12.51 -6.59
N SER A 84 -4.64 -11.70 -7.44
CA SER A 84 -4.73 -11.95 -8.89
C SER A 84 -3.36 -11.97 -9.56
N LEU A 85 -2.43 -11.11 -9.13
CA LEU A 85 -1.06 -11.09 -9.65
C LEU A 85 -0.31 -12.37 -9.25
N VAL A 86 -0.40 -12.79 -7.99
CA VAL A 86 0.24 -14.03 -7.52
C VAL A 86 -0.36 -15.27 -8.20
N SER A 87 -1.69 -15.34 -8.34
CA SER A 87 -2.33 -16.47 -9.01
C SER A 87 -1.97 -16.55 -10.50
N ALA A 88 -1.92 -15.41 -11.19
CA ALA A 88 -1.44 -15.34 -12.57
C ALA A 88 0.03 -15.79 -12.69
N MET A 89 0.89 -15.40 -11.74
CA MET A 89 2.28 -15.83 -11.69
C MET A 89 2.38 -17.36 -11.53
N ILE A 90 1.66 -17.95 -10.57
CA ILE A 90 1.64 -19.41 -10.37
C ILE A 90 1.14 -20.14 -11.63
N ALA A 91 0.04 -19.66 -12.22
CA ALA A 91 -0.51 -20.24 -13.45
C ALA A 91 0.51 -20.19 -14.61
N SER A 92 1.24 -19.08 -14.75
CA SER A 92 2.27 -18.92 -15.79
C SER A 92 3.43 -19.90 -15.62
N VAL A 93 3.88 -20.14 -14.37
CA VAL A 93 4.95 -21.11 -14.07
C VAL A 93 4.48 -22.53 -14.34
N TYR A 94 3.25 -22.87 -13.98
CA TYR A 94 2.67 -24.19 -14.24
C TYR A 94 2.59 -24.49 -15.74
N GLN A 95 2.12 -23.54 -16.55
CA GLN A 95 2.06 -23.73 -18.01
C GLN A 95 3.43 -23.85 -18.65
N PHE A 96 4.38 -23.03 -18.22
CA PHE A 96 5.75 -23.13 -18.71
C PHE A 96 6.35 -24.53 -18.46
N ALA A 97 6.06 -25.12 -17.30
CA ALA A 97 6.51 -26.46 -16.96
C ALA A 97 5.79 -27.58 -17.74
N ALA A 98 4.51 -27.38 -18.10
CA ALA A 98 3.70 -28.40 -18.79
C ALA A 98 3.93 -28.43 -20.31
N ASP A 99 3.81 -27.28 -20.98
CA ASP A 99 3.76 -27.20 -22.45
C ASP A 99 4.98 -26.48 -23.06
N GLY A 100 5.90 -25.99 -22.21
CA GLY A 100 7.04 -25.17 -22.65
C GLY A 100 6.65 -23.80 -23.23
N ASN A 101 5.36 -23.44 -23.18
CA ASN A 101 4.82 -22.20 -23.71
C ASN A 101 3.99 -21.48 -22.64
N VAL A 102 4.06 -20.15 -22.60
CA VAL A 102 3.36 -19.32 -21.63
C VAL A 102 2.22 -18.60 -22.35
N SER A 103 1.08 -19.26 -22.50
CA SER A 103 -0.08 -18.72 -23.23
C SER A 103 -1.12 -18.05 -22.34
N PHE A 104 -1.10 -18.30 -21.02
CA PHE A 104 -2.05 -17.73 -20.06
C PHE A 104 -2.05 -16.21 -20.00
N ILE A 105 -0.90 -15.60 -20.33
CA ILE A 105 -0.71 -14.16 -20.28
C ILE A 105 -0.46 -13.67 -21.70
N ASN A 106 -1.41 -12.90 -22.24
CA ASN A 106 -1.22 -12.25 -23.52
C ASN A 106 -0.17 -11.14 -23.37
N TRP A 107 1.05 -11.44 -23.79
CA TRP A 107 2.19 -10.52 -23.77
C TRP A 107 1.93 -9.19 -24.52
N ALA A 108 1.05 -9.20 -25.54
CA ALA A 108 0.70 -7.98 -26.27
C ALA A 108 -0.12 -7.00 -25.40
N SER A 109 -0.96 -7.52 -24.50
CA SER A 109 -1.75 -6.70 -23.57
C SER A 109 -0.97 -6.33 -22.30
N LEU A 110 0.00 -7.15 -21.90
CA LEU A 110 0.78 -6.92 -20.67
C LEU A 110 1.87 -5.86 -20.83
N LYS A 111 2.55 -5.80 -21.98
CA LYS A 111 3.58 -4.78 -22.25
C LYS A 111 3.06 -3.33 -22.06
N PRO A 112 1.94 -2.92 -22.68
CA PRO A 112 1.43 -1.56 -22.50
C PRO A 112 0.92 -1.31 -21.08
N SER A 113 0.31 -2.29 -20.41
CA SER A 113 -0.17 -2.10 -19.03
C SER A 113 0.97 -1.91 -18.03
N MET A 114 2.08 -2.66 -18.19
CA MET A 114 3.29 -2.46 -17.39
C MET A 114 3.91 -1.09 -17.61
N ALA A 115 3.96 -0.61 -18.87
CA ALA A 115 4.46 0.72 -19.17
C ALA A 115 3.60 1.83 -18.53
N ILE A 116 2.27 1.68 -18.59
CA ILE A 116 1.33 2.62 -17.96
C ILE A 116 1.53 2.64 -16.43
N LEU A 117 1.61 1.47 -15.78
CA LEU A 117 1.84 1.38 -14.34
C LEU A 117 3.18 2.00 -13.94
N PHE A 118 4.22 1.77 -14.74
CA PHE A 118 5.54 2.35 -14.51
C PHE A 118 5.51 3.87 -14.60
N ILE A 119 4.91 4.43 -15.66
CA ILE A 119 4.76 5.89 -15.81
C ILE A 119 3.91 6.48 -14.68
N ALA A 120 2.82 5.82 -14.32
CA ALA A 120 1.95 6.23 -13.22
C ALA A 120 2.71 6.27 -11.89
N PHE A 121 3.52 5.25 -11.60
CA PHE A 121 4.37 5.22 -10.40
C PHE A 121 5.34 6.40 -10.36
N PHE A 122 6.07 6.67 -11.44
CA PHE A 122 7.01 7.80 -11.49
C PHE A 122 6.30 9.15 -11.37
N ALA A 123 5.13 9.30 -11.99
CA ALA A 123 4.32 10.50 -11.87
C ALA A 123 3.86 10.70 -10.42
N GLN A 124 3.33 9.66 -9.77
CA GLN A 124 2.90 9.69 -8.36
C GLN A 124 4.08 10.04 -7.43
N LEU A 125 5.24 9.41 -7.62
CA LEU A 125 6.44 9.69 -6.84
C LEU A 125 6.90 11.14 -7.02
N SER A 126 6.93 11.63 -8.27
CA SER A 126 7.33 13.00 -8.57
C SER A 126 6.39 14.03 -7.94
N ILE A 127 5.08 13.78 -7.99
CA ILE A 127 4.06 14.63 -7.34
C ILE A 127 4.22 14.60 -5.82
N SER A 128 4.41 13.42 -5.23
CA SER A 128 4.64 13.29 -3.77
C SER A 128 5.84 14.12 -3.33
N LEU A 129 6.98 13.95 -3.99
CA LEU A 129 8.21 14.69 -3.69
C LEU A 129 8.04 16.20 -3.88
N TYR A 130 7.27 16.62 -4.89
CA TYR A 130 6.96 18.03 -5.11
C TYR A 130 6.16 18.63 -3.95
N ILE A 131 5.17 17.89 -3.43
CA ILE A 131 4.36 18.30 -2.27
C ILE A 131 5.23 18.35 -1.02
N ASP A 132 6.01 17.30 -0.75
CA ASP A 132 6.82 17.15 0.46
C ASP A 132 7.96 18.18 0.53
N ASN A 133 8.56 18.53 -0.62
CA ASN A 133 9.64 19.52 -0.69
C ASN A 133 9.21 20.94 -0.25
N ARG A 134 7.89 21.20 -0.16
CA ARG A 134 7.36 22.45 0.42
C ARG A 134 7.58 22.51 1.94
N TYR A 135 7.56 21.35 2.61
CA TYR A 135 7.64 21.24 4.06
C TYR A 135 9.06 20.92 4.53
N GLU A 136 9.75 20.04 3.82
CA GLU A 136 11.13 19.66 4.12
C GLU A 136 12.01 19.86 2.88
N ARG A 137 12.89 20.87 2.93
CA ARG A 137 13.75 21.22 1.79
C ARG A 137 14.81 20.14 1.60
N GLY A 138 14.90 19.61 0.38
CA GLY A 138 15.95 18.67 0.00
C GLY A 138 15.56 17.20 0.08
N VAL A 139 14.29 16.88 0.38
CA VAL A 139 13.74 15.50 0.38
C VAL A 139 13.98 14.77 -0.95
N VAL A 140 14.02 15.50 -2.06
CA VAL A 140 14.30 14.93 -3.40
C VAL A 140 15.64 14.19 -3.44
N LYS A 141 16.65 14.63 -2.68
CA LYS A 141 17.96 13.93 -2.61
C LYS A 141 17.84 12.54 -2.01
N TYR A 142 16.83 12.36 -1.15
CA TYR A 142 16.55 11.12 -0.44
C TYR A 142 15.47 10.28 -1.12
N ALA A 143 14.96 10.69 -2.30
CA ALA A 143 13.91 9.97 -3.01
C ALA A 143 14.25 8.50 -3.27
N PHE A 144 15.50 8.20 -3.63
CA PHE A 144 15.96 6.83 -3.85
C PHE A 144 16.03 6.04 -2.54
N SER A 145 16.55 6.67 -1.48
CA SER A 145 16.62 6.07 -0.14
C SER A 145 15.25 5.93 0.52
N CYS A 146 14.27 6.75 0.17
CA CYS A 146 12.90 6.70 0.72
C CYS A 146 12.21 5.36 0.41
N ILE A 147 12.54 4.72 -0.71
CA ILE A 147 12.05 3.37 -1.05
C ILE A 147 12.51 2.33 -0.01
N TRP A 148 13.74 2.50 0.48
CA TRP A 148 14.42 1.53 1.34
C TRP A 148 14.51 1.96 2.81
N TYR A 149 14.10 3.19 3.12
CA TYR A 149 14.31 3.88 4.40
C TYR A 149 15.62 3.45 5.13
N PRO A 150 16.84 3.67 4.60
CA PRO A 150 18.04 3.44 5.36
C PRO A 150 18.73 4.79 5.65
N TRP A 151 18.47 5.32 6.84
CA TRP A 151 19.39 6.22 7.55
C TRP A 151 19.38 5.84 9.02
#